data_AF-A0A183I6N7-F1
#
_entry.id   AF-A0A183I6N7-F1
#
_cell.length_a   1.000
_cell.length_b   1.000
_cell.length_c   1.000
_cell.angle_alpha   90.00
_cell.angle_beta   90.00
_cell.angle_gamma   90.00
#
_symmetry.space_group_name_H-M   'P 1'
#
loop_
_entity.id
_entity.type
_entity.pdbx_description
1 polymer ?
#
loop_
_entity_poly.entity_id
_entity_poly.type
_entity_poly.pdbx_seq_one_letter_code
_entity_poly.pdbx_strand_id
1 'polypeptide(L)'
;MIGCKSVLSLISDKARLTNQNYTTACNTDCNCIGMPLYPVCNRQGQAFYSPCHAGCLLDQSFSNPSSSKAFQNCSCSNSMDREVSRDFCDRRVCEQKFIWYLVNLAFSGIFGGMSVVPAILITLRSVSPVDRSVSLGFQGFLVSLIATLPSSVFWGWIIDKSCVMWNIVCGQGSRGACELYNTEKLRLMTHLTYGIIRYSFFFSTNF
;
A
#
# COMPACT_ATOMS: atom_id res chain seq x y z
N MET A 1 13.83 3.06 -14.30
CA MET A 1 13.74 3.29 -12.84
C MET A 1 12.42 4.02 -12.51
N ILE A 2 11.29 3.33 -12.56
CA ILE A 2 10.00 3.89 -12.12
C ILE A 2 9.72 3.24 -10.76
N GLY A 3 9.52 4.04 -9.70
CA GLY A 3 9.23 3.54 -8.34
C GLY A 3 10.30 3.85 -7.29
N CYS A 4 9.96 3.63 -6.02
CA CYS A 4 10.85 3.67 -4.87
C CYS A 4 10.70 2.36 -4.09
N LYS A 5 11.81 1.81 -3.59
CA LYS A 5 11.77 0.66 -2.67
C LYS A 5 11.67 1.18 -1.25
N SER A 6 10.50 1.02 -0.64
CA SER A 6 10.32 1.26 0.79
C SER A 6 10.86 0.09 1.61
N VAL A 7 11.03 0.29 2.92
CA VAL A 7 11.39 -0.76 3.88
C VAL A 7 10.46 -1.98 3.77
N LEU A 8 9.15 -1.74 3.63
CA LEU A 8 8.17 -2.81 3.45
C LEU A 8 8.39 -3.59 2.14
N SER A 9 8.80 -2.92 1.06
CA SER A 9 9.12 -3.61 -0.20
C SER A 9 10.33 -4.53 -0.06
N LEU A 10 11.35 -4.12 0.72
CA LEU A 10 12.52 -4.96 1.00
C LEU A 10 12.14 -6.18 1.83
N ILE A 11 11.30 -6.01 2.85
CA ILE A 11 10.79 -7.09 3.69
C ILE A 11 9.93 -8.06 2.86
N SER A 12 9.09 -7.53 1.97
CA SER A 12 8.24 -8.29 1.06
C SER A 12 9.06 -9.08 0.04
N ASP A 13 10.09 -8.47 -0.56
CA ASP A 13 11.02 -9.14 -1.47
C ASP A 13 11.73 -10.30 -0.75
N LYS A 14 12.20 -10.08 0.49
CA LYS A 14 12.79 -11.13 1.32
C LYS A 14 11.79 -12.26 1.63
N ALA A 15 10.55 -11.91 1.98
CA ALA A 15 9.48 -12.88 2.23
C ALA A 15 9.24 -13.81 1.04
N ARG A 16 9.29 -13.25 -0.18
CA ARG A 16 9.10 -14.02 -1.42
C ARG A 16 10.25 -14.97 -1.68
N LEU A 17 11.48 -14.58 -1.34
CA LEU A 17 12.67 -15.42 -1.51
C LEU A 17 12.72 -16.55 -0.48
N THR A 18 12.26 -16.30 0.75
CA THR A 18 12.36 -17.25 1.86
C THR A 18 11.04 -17.96 2.19
N ASN A 19 10.03 -17.89 1.30
CA ASN A 19 8.69 -18.44 1.54
C ASN A 19 8.12 -18.05 2.92
N GLN A 20 8.18 -16.75 3.24
CA GLN A 20 7.69 -16.14 4.49
C GLN A 20 8.43 -16.60 5.76
N ASN A 21 9.54 -17.33 5.63
CA ASN A 21 10.37 -17.71 6.76
C ASN A 21 11.46 -16.67 7.00
N TYR A 22 11.41 -15.99 8.14
CA TYR A 22 12.42 -15.01 8.56
C TYR A 22 13.40 -15.55 9.61
N THR A 23 13.33 -16.86 9.89
CA THR A 23 14.22 -17.54 10.82
C THR A 23 15.59 -17.72 10.19
N THR A 24 16.63 -17.34 10.93
CA THR A 24 18.05 -17.39 10.57
C THR A 24 18.83 -17.85 11.79
N ALA A 25 20.07 -18.32 11.61
CA ALA A 25 20.87 -18.87 12.71
C ALA A 25 20.91 -17.97 13.96
N CYS A 26 20.95 -16.64 13.78
CA CYS A 26 21.05 -15.66 14.85
C CYS A 26 19.74 -15.37 15.62
N ASN A 27 18.57 -15.74 15.10
CA ASN A 27 17.27 -15.52 15.76
C ASN A 27 16.51 -16.84 16.07
N THR A 28 17.16 -17.98 15.89
CA THR A 28 16.59 -19.31 16.17
C THR A 28 16.12 -19.44 17.61
N ASP A 29 16.87 -18.87 18.56
CA ASP A 29 16.55 -18.93 20.00
C ASP A 29 15.39 -18.01 20.41
N CYS A 30 14.95 -17.09 19.54
CA CYS A 30 13.96 -16.06 19.89
C CYS A 30 12.50 -16.49 19.67
N ASN A 31 12.23 -17.62 18.99
CA ASN A 31 10.90 -18.13 18.67
C ASN A 31 9.89 -17.05 18.20
N CYS A 32 10.23 -16.31 17.14
CA CYS A 32 9.49 -15.12 16.67
C CYS A 32 8.15 -15.40 15.96
N ILE A 33 7.58 -16.59 16.12
CA ILE A 33 6.38 -17.03 15.41
C ILE A 33 5.18 -16.18 15.87
N GLY A 34 4.46 -15.59 14.91
CA GLY A 34 3.26 -14.79 15.18
C GLY A 34 3.52 -13.39 15.73
N MET A 35 4.78 -12.91 15.73
CA MET A 35 5.08 -11.53 16.08
C MET A 35 4.47 -10.58 15.04
N PRO A 36 3.81 -9.46 15.43
CA PRO A 36 3.29 -8.49 14.47
C PRO A 36 4.39 -7.79 13.66
N LEU A 37 4.05 -7.34 12.44
CA LEU A 37 4.93 -6.53 11.61
C LEU A 37 5.33 -5.23 12.32
N TYR A 38 6.62 -5.11 12.64
CA TYR A 38 7.22 -3.91 13.21
C TYR A 38 8.56 -3.64 12.50
N PRO A 39 8.53 -3.01 11.31
CA PRO A 39 9.73 -2.85 10.50
C PRO A 39 10.76 -1.99 11.23
N VAL A 40 11.99 -2.49 11.32
CA VAL A 40 13.15 -1.78 11.88
C VAL A 40 14.33 -1.93 10.93
N CYS A 41 15.23 -0.95 10.93
CA CYS A 41 16.43 -0.97 10.13
C CYS A 41 17.68 -0.87 11.01
N ASN A 42 18.77 -1.49 10.58
CA ASN A 42 20.10 -1.18 11.13
C ASN A 42 20.64 0.12 10.49
N ARG A 43 21.76 0.64 10.99
CA ARG A 43 22.41 1.85 10.43
C ARG A 43 22.94 1.69 8.99
N GLN A 44 23.09 0.45 8.53
CA GLN A 44 23.48 0.14 7.15
C GLN A 44 22.26 0.11 6.20
N GLY A 45 21.04 0.35 6.71
CA GLY A 45 19.81 0.35 5.92
C GLY A 45 19.20 -1.03 5.67
N GLN A 46 19.69 -2.08 6.33
CA GLN A 46 19.10 -3.42 6.26
C GLN A 46 17.81 -3.48 7.07
N ALA A 47 16.72 -3.86 6.40
CA ALA A 47 15.38 -3.97 6.97
C ALA A 47 15.12 -5.36 7.59
N PHE A 48 14.45 -5.38 8.74
CA PHE A 48 13.97 -6.58 9.43
C PHE A 48 12.47 -6.50 9.66
N TYR A 49 11.79 -7.65 9.66
CA TYR A 49 10.34 -7.75 9.83
C TYR A 49 9.89 -7.27 11.23
N SER A 50 10.64 -7.64 12.27
CA SER A 50 10.44 -7.17 13.65
C SER A 50 11.78 -7.16 14.42
N PRO A 51 11.85 -6.53 15.61
CA PRO A 51 13.04 -6.56 16.47
C PRO A 51 13.42 -7.98 16.89
N CYS A 52 12.45 -8.87 17.11
CA CYS A 52 12.70 -10.29 17.38
C CYS A 52 13.42 -10.96 16.20
N HIS A 53 12.98 -10.67 14.97
CA HIS A 53 13.63 -11.20 13.77
C HIS A 53 15.03 -10.60 13.53
N ALA A 54 15.35 -9.47 14.16
CA ALA A 54 16.70 -8.92 14.24
C ALA A 54 17.54 -9.53 15.39
N GLY A 55 16.97 -10.45 16.18
CA GLY A 55 17.64 -11.12 17.29
C GLY A 55 17.94 -10.20 18.47
N CYS A 56 17.14 -9.15 18.66
CA CYS A 56 17.27 -8.25 19.79
C CYS A 56 16.70 -8.87 21.06
N LEU A 57 17.44 -8.77 22.16
CA LEU A 57 16.93 -9.10 23.49
C LEU A 57 15.98 -7.98 23.93
N LEU A 58 14.81 -8.36 24.47
CA LEU A 58 13.85 -7.41 25.05
C LEU A 58 14.44 -6.89 26.37
N ASP A 59 15.13 -5.76 26.31
CA ASP A 59 15.64 -5.10 27.52
C ASP A 59 14.55 -4.23 28.15
N GLN A 60 14.47 -4.15 29.49
CA GLN A 60 13.36 -3.52 30.24
C GLN A 60 13.33 -1.98 30.16
N SER A 61 14.16 -1.34 29.33
CA SER A 61 14.22 0.11 29.11
C SER A 61 13.05 0.67 28.28
N PHE A 62 11.87 0.04 28.38
CA PHE A 62 10.61 0.45 27.74
C PHE A 62 9.83 1.52 28.53
N SER A 63 10.38 2.03 29.63
CA SER A 63 9.68 2.91 30.58
C SER A 63 9.60 4.38 30.15
N ASN A 64 10.31 4.83 29.10
CA ASN A 64 10.30 6.24 28.68
C ASN A 64 9.65 6.43 27.29
N PRO A 65 8.48 7.09 27.20
CA PRO A 65 7.72 7.27 25.95
C PRO A 65 8.29 8.32 24.99
N SER A 66 9.37 9.02 25.36
CA SER A 66 9.88 10.22 24.66
C SER A 66 11.24 10.03 23.96
N SER A 67 11.86 8.85 24.02
CA SER A 67 13.10 8.56 23.28
C SER A 67 12.83 7.62 22.11
N SER A 68 13.50 7.84 20.99
CA SER A 68 13.47 6.96 19.82
C SER A 68 13.70 5.52 20.29
N LYS A 69 12.72 4.64 20.01
CA LYS A 69 12.75 3.23 20.44
C LYS A 69 13.80 2.47 19.62
N ALA A 70 15.06 2.65 19.97
CA ALA A 70 16.16 1.89 19.45
C ALA A 70 16.33 0.61 20.28
N PHE A 71 16.40 -0.52 19.58
CA PHE A 71 16.64 -1.83 20.17
C PHE A 71 18.14 -2.12 20.07
N GLN A 72 18.73 -2.52 21.19
CA GLN A 72 20.16 -2.81 21.31
C GLN A 72 20.41 -4.31 21.46
N ASN A 73 21.68 -4.71 21.38
CA ASN A 73 22.11 -6.10 21.53
C ASN A 73 21.42 -7.07 20.56
N CYS A 74 21.24 -6.64 19.31
CA CYS A 74 20.63 -7.44 18.26
C CYS A 74 21.67 -8.33 17.56
N SER A 75 21.53 -9.65 17.70
CA SER A 75 22.47 -10.63 17.14
C SER A 75 22.50 -10.65 15.60
N CYS A 76 21.37 -10.39 14.93
CA CYS A 76 21.25 -10.44 13.46
C CYS A 76 21.54 -9.10 12.76
N SER A 77 21.83 -8.03 13.50
CA SER A 77 22.03 -6.69 12.93
C SER A 77 23.31 -6.60 12.09
N ASN A 78 24.31 -7.49 12.32
CA ASN A 78 25.62 -7.51 11.65
C ASN A 78 26.33 -6.14 11.56
N SER A 79 25.95 -5.20 12.43
CA SER A 79 26.50 -3.85 12.52
C SER A 79 27.28 -3.71 13.83
N MET A 80 28.29 -2.84 13.84
CA MET A 80 29.17 -2.63 15.00
C MET A 80 28.38 -2.19 16.25
N ASP A 81 27.36 -1.37 16.05
CA ASP A 81 26.52 -0.82 17.12
C ASP A 81 25.49 -1.85 17.64
N ARG A 82 25.25 -2.96 16.91
CA ARG A 82 24.22 -3.98 17.18
C ARG A 82 22.85 -3.40 17.52
N GLU A 83 22.55 -2.25 16.91
CA GLU A 83 21.39 -1.42 17.18
C GLU A 83 20.46 -1.43 15.96
N VAL A 84 19.15 -1.49 16.20
CA VAL A 84 18.13 -1.32 15.16
C VAL A 84 17.04 -0.35 15.63
N SER A 85 16.56 0.49 14.73
CA SER A 85 15.50 1.45 15.02
C SER A 85 14.66 1.71 13.77
N ARG A 86 13.46 2.27 13.97
CA ARG A 86 12.62 2.78 12.88
C ARG A 86 13.19 4.04 12.23
N ASP A 87 14.02 4.77 12.96
CA ASP A 87 14.58 6.05 12.51
C ASP A 87 15.78 5.84 11.57
N PHE A 88 16.44 4.69 11.65
CA PHE A 88 17.51 4.32 10.71
C PHE A 88 16.99 3.91 9.33
N CYS A 89 15.68 3.75 9.17
CA CYS A 89 15.09 3.46 7.88
C CYS A 89 15.00 4.73 7.03
N ASP A 90 15.76 4.81 5.94
CA ASP A 90 15.68 5.94 5.02
C ASP A 90 14.31 5.99 4.32
N ARG A 91 13.59 7.09 4.52
CA ARG A 91 12.26 7.35 3.91
C ARG A 91 12.29 8.50 2.91
N ARG A 92 13.36 9.30 2.87
CA ARG A 92 13.36 10.61 2.18
C ARG A 92 13.08 10.48 0.69
N VAL A 93 13.72 9.50 0.04
CA VAL A 93 13.55 9.24 -1.41
C VAL A 93 12.11 8.81 -1.74
N CYS A 94 11.48 8.04 -0.84
CA CYS A 94 10.09 7.58 -1.05
C CYS A 94 9.08 8.69 -0.74
N GLU A 95 9.32 9.48 0.30
CA GLU A 95 8.48 10.60 0.70
C GLU A 95 8.36 11.64 -0.41
N GLN A 96 9.47 12.01 -1.05
CA GLN A 96 9.43 12.96 -2.16
C GLN A 96 8.56 12.45 -3.32
N LYS A 97 8.68 11.18 -3.69
CA LYS A 97 7.85 10.59 -4.76
C LYS A 97 6.39 10.46 -4.34
N PHE A 98 6.13 10.19 -3.06
CA PHE A 98 4.78 10.16 -2.51
C PHE A 98 4.12 11.54 -2.55
N ILE A 99 4.86 12.61 -2.21
CA ILE A 99 4.37 13.99 -2.33
C ILE A 99 4.03 14.31 -3.78
N TRP A 100 4.91 13.99 -4.74
CA TRP A 100 4.62 14.18 -6.15
C TRP A 100 3.38 13.41 -6.61
N TYR A 101 3.19 12.17 -6.13
CA TYR A 101 1.99 11.40 -6.39
C TYR A 101 0.73 12.08 -5.84
N LEU A 102 0.76 12.58 -4.60
CA LEU A 102 -0.37 13.31 -4.01
C LEU A 102 -0.71 14.59 -4.79
N VAL A 103 0.30 15.35 -5.23
CA VAL A 103 0.09 16.54 -6.07
C VAL A 103 -0.58 16.16 -7.40
N ASN A 104 -0.10 15.12 -8.07
CA ASN A 104 -0.70 14.62 -9.31
C ASN A 104 -2.14 14.12 -9.09
N LEU A 105 -2.40 13.45 -7.97
CA LEU A 105 -3.74 12.98 -7.60
C LEU A 105 -4.70 14.16 -7.38
N ALA A 106 -4.28 15.19 -6.64
CA ALA A 106 -5.06 16.40 -6.41
C ALA A 106 -5.36 17.11 -7.74
N PHE A 107 -4.34 17.29 -8.58
CA PHE A 107 -4.51 17.88 -9.90
C PHE A 107 -5.50 17.07 -10.75
N SER A 108 -5.31 15.75 -10.88
CA SER A 108 -6.25 14.89 -11.62
C SER A 108 -7.67 14.94 -11.04
N GLY A 109 -7.82 15.09 -9.72
CA GLY A 109 -9.11 15.25 -9.06
C GLY A 109 -9.85 16.52 -9.49
N ILE A 110 -9.14 17.63 -9.67
CA ILE A 110 -9.71 18.90 -10.16
C ILE A 110 -10.23 18.73 -11.58
N PHE A 111 -9.42 18.17 -12.50
CA PHE A 111 -9.86 17.93 -13.88
C PHE A 111 -11.01 16.92 -13.95
N GLY A 112 -11.00 15.91 -13.09
CA GLY A 112 -12.10 14.96 -12.95
C GLY A 112 -13.38 15.60 -12.44
N GLY A 113 -13.31 16.54 -11.50
CA GLY A 113 -14.48 17.27 -11.01
C GLY A 113 -15.03 18.28 -12.03
N MET A 114 -14.12 18.99 -12.73
CA MET A 114 -14.51 19.97 -13.75
C MET A 114 -15.23 19.35 -14.95
N SER A 115 -15.00 18.07 -15.27
CA SER A 115 -15.70 17.39 -16.37
C SER A 115 -17.15 16.99 -16.04
N VAL A 116 -17.53 16.94 -14.76
CA VAL A 116 -18.90 16.57 -14.35
C VAL A 116 -19.90 17.69 -14.63
N VAL A 117 -19.49 18.95 -14.42
CA VAL A 117 -20.34 20.13 -14.64
C VAL A 117 -20.86 20.23 -16.09
N PRO A 118 -20.02 20.18 -17.14
CA PRO A 118 -20.50 20.22 -18.52
C PRO A 118 -21.37 19.01 -18.87
N ALA A 119 -21.09 17.82 -18.30
CA ALA A 119 -21.94 16.65 -18.53
C ALA A 119 -23.37 16.86 -18.01
N ILE A 120 -23.53 17.44 -16.81
CA ILE A 120 -24.84 17.79 -16.25
C ILE A 120 -25.51 18.91 -17.06
N LEU A 121 -24.75 19.91 -17.51
CA LEU A 121 -25.31 21.00 -18.32
C LEU A 121 -25.83 20.53 -19.68
N ILE A 122 -25.12 19.59 -20.31
CA ILE A 122 -25.56 18.99 -21.58
C ILE A 122 -26.86 18.23 -21.36
N THR A 123 -26.96 17.37 -20.35
CA THR A 123 -28.20 16.61 -20.08
C THR A 123 -29.38 17.52 -19.75
N LEU A 124 -29.17 18.59 -18.99
CA LEU A 124 -30.20 19.59 -18.69
C LEU A 124 -30.71 20.37 -19.92
N ARG A 125 -29.87 20.55 -20.95
CA ARG A 125 -30.26 21.20 -22.21
C ARG A 125 -30.92 20.24 -23.20
N SER A 126 -30.61 18.96 -23.12
CA SER A 126 -31.18 17.93 -24.00
C SER A 126 -32.57 17.47 -23.59
N VAL A 127 -33.03 17.80 -22.38
CA VAL A 127 -34.30 17.29 -21.83
C VAL A 127 -35.28 18.40 -21.41
N SER A 128 -36.57 18.11 -21.53
CA SER A 128 -37.67 18.97 -21.08
C SER A 128 -37.55 19.26 -19.57
N PRO A 129 -37.99 20.45 -19.09
CA PRO A 129 -37.87 20.80 -17.67
C PRO A 129 -38.60 19.87 -16.71
N VAL A 130 -39.62 19.15 -17.19
CA VAL A 130 -40.41 18.19 -16.40
C VAL A 130 -39.64 16.91 -16.13
N ASP A 131 -38.78 16.47 -17.06
CA ASP A 131 -38.08 15.17 -16.99
C ASP A 131 -36.61 15.27 -16.52
N ARG A 132 -36.16 16.47 -16.13
CA ARG A 132 -34.76 16.73 -15.71
C ARG A 132 -34.32 15.87 -14.53
N SER A 133 -35.15 15.77 -13.50
CA SER A 133 -34.83 15.02 -12.27
C SER A 133 -34.74 13.52 -12.54
N VAL A 134 -35.65 12.98 -13.35
CA VAL A 134 -35.67 11.57 -13.76
C VAL A 134 -34.42 11.24 -14.59
N SER A 135 -34.05 12.12 -15.53
CA SER A 135 -32.88 11.92 -16.39
C SER A 135 -31.56 11.93 -15.62
N LEU A 136 -31.39 12.89 -14.70
CA LEU A 136 -30.19 12.95 -13.85
C LEU A 136 -30.13 11.77 -12.87
N GLY A 137 -31.26 11.35 -12.32
CA GLY A 137 -31.36 10.16 -11.47
C GLY A 137 -30.95 8.89 -12.22
N PHE A 138 -31.44 8.71 -13.45
CA PHE A 138 -31.08 7.58 -14.30
C PHE A 138 -29.59 7.61 -14.70
N GLN A 139 -29.04 8.77 -15.04
CA GLN A 139 -27.61 8.94 -15.29
C GLN A 139 -26.77 8.51 -14.07
N GLY A 140 -27.13 8.99 -12.88
CA GLY A 140 -26.44 8.61 -11.63
C GLY A 140 -26.55 7.12 -11.32
N PHE A 141 -27.71 6.52 -11.60
CA PHE A 141 -27.92 5.07 -11.47
C PHE A 141 -27.00 4.28 -12.39
N LEU A 142 -26.94 4.63 -13.69
CA LEU A 142 -26.08 3.94 -14.66
C LEU A 142 -24.60 4.07 -14.31
N VAL A 143 -24.14 5.27 -13.92
CA VAL A 143 -22.76 5.50 -13.47
C VAL A 143 -22.45 4.62 -12.25
N SER A 144 -23.35 4.56 -11.28
CA SER A 144 -23.16 3.73 -10.09
C SER A 144 -23.06 2.25 -10.44
N LEU A 145 -23.96 1.77 -11.31
CA LEU A 145 -24.06 0.37 -11.72
C LEU A 145 -22.84 -0.09 -12.54
N ILE A 146 -22.39 0.73 -13.48
CA ILE A 146 -21.38 0.34 -14.48
C ILE A 146 -19.96 0.77 -14.08
N ALA A 147 -19.80 1.85 -13.30
CA ALA A 147 -18.48 2.32 -12.90
C ALA A 147 -18.19 2.03 -11.42
N THR A 148 -19.02 2.50 -10.50
CA THR A 148 -18.68 2.48 -9.06
C THR A 148 -18.69 1.08 -8.46
N LEU A 149 -19.73 0.28 -8.75
CA LEU A 149 -19.84 -1.10 -8.25
C LEU A 149 -18.73 -2.04 -8.76
N PRO A 150 -18.47 -2.15 -10.08
CA PRO A 150 -17.41 -3.04 -10.56
C PRO A 150 -16.01 -2.52 -10.22
N SER A 151 -15.82 -1.19 -10.09
CA SER A 151 -14.53 -0.60 -9.73
C SER A 151 -14.03 -1.09 -8.36
N SER A 152 -14.87 -1.04 -7.32
CA SER A 152 -14.45 -1.46 -5.96
C SER A 152 -14.07 -2.94 -5.91
N VAL A 153 -14.84 -3.80 -6.58
CA VAL A 153 -14.56 -5.25 -6.69
C VAL A 153 -13.26 -5.49 -7.44
N PHE A 154 -13.06 -4.81 -8.56
CA PHE A 154 -11.86 -4.95 -9.39
C PHE A 154 -10.59 -4.49 -8.67
N TRP A 155 -10.63 -3.33 -8.01
CA TRP A 155 -9.49 -2.84 -7.22
C TRP A 155 -9.21 -3.76 -6.01
N GLY A 156 -10.25 -4.31 -5.37
CA GLY A 156 -10.09 -5.33 -4.34
C GLY A 156 -9.35 -6.55 -4.85
N TRP A 157 -9.75 -7.07 -6.02
CA TRP A 157 -9.09 -8.21 -6.66
C TRP A 157 -7.60 -7.95 -6.98
N ILE A 158 -7.26 -6.76 -7.45
CA ILE A 158 -5.85 -6.39 -7.71
C ILE A 158 -5.03 -6.43 -6.43
N ILE A 159 -5.56 -5.84 -5.36
CA ILE A 159 -4.89 -5.79 -4.05
C ILE A 159 -4.69 -7.21 -3.53
N ASP A 160 -5.73 -8.04 -3.55
CA ASP A 160 -5.68 -9.43 -3.08
C ASP A 160 -4.67 -10.28 -3.89
N LYS A 161 -4.61 -10.08 -5.21
CA LYS A 161 -3.63 -10.77 -6.09
C LYS A 161 -2.18 -10.33 -5.85
N SER A 162 -1.97 -9.17 -5.23
CA SER A 162 -0.65 -8.68 -4.87
C SER A 162 -0.21 -9.10 -3.46
N CYS A 163 -1.09 -9.74 -2.69
CA CYS A 163 -0.76 -10.19 -1.35
C CYS A 163 0.37 -11.23 -1.34
N VAL A 164 1.36 -11.01 -0.49
CA VAL A 164 2.48 -11.94 -0.24
C VAL A 164 2.25 -12.70 1.04
N MET A 165 1.74 -12.06 2.10
CA MET A 165 1.53 -12.68 3.41
C MET A 165 0.20 -12.24 4.02
N TRP A 166 -0.66 -13.20 4.32
CA TRP A 166 -1.95 -12.97 4.98
C TRP A 166 -1.78 -12.98 6.49
N ASN A 167 -2.38 -12.00 7.18
CA ASN A 167 -2.50 -12.05 8.62
C ASN A 167 -3.58 -13.09 9.02
N ILE A 168 -3.39 -13.75 10.16
CA ILE A 168 -4.36 -14.67 10.74
C ILE A 168 -4.99 -14.02 11.97
N VAL A 169 -6.32 -14.06 12.06
CA VAL A 169 -7.01 -13.52 13.25
C VAL A 169 -6.91 -14.55 14.37
N CYS A 170 -6.35 -14.13 15.52
CA CYS A 170 -6.24 -14.96 16.71
C CYS A 170 -7.60 -15.51 17.13
N GLY A 171 -7.72 -16.83 17.30
CA GLY A 171 -8.91 -17.49 17.83
C GLY A 171 -9.88 -18.09 16.80
N GLN A 172 -9.79 -17.73 15.51
CA GLN A 172 -10.71 -18.28 14.49
C GLN A 172 -10.03 -18.93 13.27
N GLY A 173 -8.70 -18.84 13.13
CA GLY A 173 -7.98 -19.41 11.99
C GLY A 173 -8.36 -18.82 10.61
N SER A 174 -9.24 -17.81 10.61
CA SER A 174 -9.71 -17.11 9.44
C SER A 174 -8.65 -16.15 8.92
N ARG A 175 -8.56 -16.04 7.59
CA ARG A 175 -7.70 -15.07 6.90
C ARG A 175 -8.20 -13.66 7.19
N GLY A 176 -7.33 -12.82 7.74
CA GLY A 176 -7.55 -11.39 7.94
C GLY A 176 -7.10 -10.55 6.75
N ALA A 177 -6.77 -9.29 7.00
CA ALA A 177 -6.16 -8.43 5.99
C ALA A 177 -4.75 -8.92 5.61
N CYS A 178 -4.32 -8.61 4.39
CA CYS A 178 -2.96 -8.91 3.98
C CYS A 178 -1.97 -7.93 4.62
N GLU A 179 -0.90 -8.47 5.20
CA GLU A 179 0.09 -7.72 5.99
C GLU A 179 1.24 -7.21 5.10
N LEU A 180 1.65 -8.02 4.11
CA LEU A 180 2.71 -7.67 3.16
C LEU A 180 2.25 -7.86 1.73
N TYR A 181 2.48 -6.83 0.91
CA TYR A 181 2.12 -6.81 -0.51
C TYR A 181 3.34 -6.76 -1.40
N ASN A 182 3.22 -7.34 -2.59
CA ASN A 182 4.21 -7.22 -3.66
C ASN A 182 4.02 -5.87 -4.36
N THR A 183 4.89 -4.92 -4.02
CA THR A 183 4.79 -3.53 -4.47
C THR A 183 5.01 -3.38 -5.98
N GLU A 184 5.87 -4.22 -6.58
CA GLU A 184 6.14 -4.19 -8.03
C GLU A 184 4.93 -4.71 -8.83
N LYS A 185 4.35 -5.84 -8.43
CA LYS A 185 3.16 -6.39 -9.07
C LYS A 185 1.97 -5.46 -8.91
N LEU A 186 1.79 -4.89 -7.71
CA LEU A 186 0.73 -3.93 -7.45
C LEU A 186 0.89 -2.69 -8.33
N ARG A 187 2.08 -2.09 -8.40
CA ARG A 187 2.36 -0.91 -9.23
C ARG A 187 2.16 -1.18 -10.72
N LEU A 188 2.59 -2.34 -11.21
CA LEU A 188 2.42 -2.69 -12.62
C LEU A 188 0.94 -2.84 -12.96
N MET A 189 0.20 -3.60 -12.16
CA MET A 189 -1.23 -3.82 -12.38
C MET A 189 -2.01 -2.50 -12.31
N THR A 190 -1.70 -1.62 -11.36
CA THR A 190 -2.38 -0.31 -11.26
C THR A 190 -2.07 0.59 -12.47
N HIS A 191 -0.82 0.70 -12.91
CA HIS A 191 -0.50 1.52 -14.08
C HIS A 191 -1.09 0.97 -15.37
N LEU A 192 -1.10 -0.35 -15.54
CA LEU A 192 -1.72 -0.99 -16.71
C LEU A 192 -3.23 -0.71 -16.74
N THR A 193 -3.93 -0.81 -15.61
CA THR A 193 -5.38 -0.56 -15.57
C THR A 193 -5.70 0.90 -15.86
N TYR A 194 -4.97 1.85 -15.27
CA TYR A 194 -5.11 3.26 -15.61
C TYR A 194 -4.81 3.55 -17.09
N GLY A 195 -3.79 2.91 -17.66
CA GLY A 195 -3.45 3.02 -19.08
C GLY A 195 -4.57 2.54 -19.98
N ILE A 196 -5.14 1.36 -19.70
CA ILE A 196 -6.25 0.77 -20.46
C ILE A 196 -7.51 1.65 -20.35
N ILE A 197 -7.85 2.11 -19.16
CA ILE A 197 -9.02 2.99 -18.94
C ILE A 197 -8.87 4.28 -19.75
N ARG A 198 -7.71 4.94 -19.69
CA ARG A 198 -7.44 6.17 -20.45
C ARG A 198 -7.47 5.92 -21.97
N TYR A 199 -6.90 4.82 -22.43
CA TYR A 199 -6.91 4.44 -23.84
C TYR A 199 -8.34 4.21 -24.37
N SER A 200 -9.14 3.45 -23.61
CA SER A 200 -10.54 3.20 -23.97
C SER A 200 -11.37 4.50 -24.04
N PHE A 201 -11.17 5.41 -23.10
CA PHE A 201 -11.86 6.70 -23.09
C PHE A 201 -11.47 7.57 -24.28
N PHE A 202 -10.17 7.62 -24.64
CA PHE A 202 -9.71 8.36 -25.80
C PHE A 202 -10.31 7.85 -27.11
N PHE A 203 -10.46 6.53 -27.25
CA PHE A 203 -11.10 5.92 -28.42
C PHE A 203 -12.60 6.23 -28.48
N SER A 204 -13.31 6.18 -27.35
CA SER A 204 -14.73 6.55 -27.28
C SER A 204 -15.03 8.01 -27.59
N THR A 205 -14.09 8.93 -27.39
CA THR A 205 -14.28 10.37 -27.69
C THR A 205 -13.95 10.78 -29.12
N ASN A 206 -13.29 9.90 -29.91
CA ASN A 206 -12.93 10.17 -31.31
C ASN A 206 -13.94 9.62 -32.32
N PHE A 207 -15.06 9.06 -31.85
CA PHE A 207 -16.14 8.52 -32.66
C PHE A 207 -17.45 9.22 -32.28
#